data_AF-A0A1V4RU65-F1
#
_entry.id   AF-A0A1V4RU65-F1
#
_cell.length_a   1.000
_cell.length_b   1.000
_cell.length_c   1.000
_cell.angle_alpha   90.00
_cell.angle_beta   90.00
_cell.angle_gamma   90.00
#
_symmetry.space_group_name_H-M   'P 1'
#
loop_
_entity.id
_entity.type
_entity.pdbx_description
1 polymer ?
#
loop_
_entity_poly.entity_id
_entity_poly.type
_entity_poly.pdbx_seq_one_letter_code
_entity_poly.pdbx_strand_id
1 'polypeptide(L)'
;MKKMIILFMVLFLGLQNAPSQTSADAVRIRQNEIGFGARALAMGGNGVALANDYSALYWNPAGLASLKQGELFADFSHLQFGNQAIFAGSLSDVDENFTRLRSLGMAVPLPTTRGSFVLAFGYNFVRDFDEYLYFNGVNPLSNGLEFELEDANGNYQWYPFDKDVKQTEEVTDEGGLHQWSFGTAIAMSPNFDLGISANFWRGKDNYDFMFFQQDDANRYSTFPGDFESYTVRQNLITDFSAFNLKLGGMFKLNRAMRLGIAVEFPTTFTVTENYSSSDELVFDDGYVDAVEDEPGEWQYQVKTPYRLDAGIGVNSGLLKPTRIGAKPAL
;
A
#
# COMPACT_ATOMS: atom_id res chain seq x y z
N MET A 1 -34.91 11.50 33.91
CA MET A 1 -34.23 10.77 32.80
C MET A 1 -34.50 11.41 31.42
N LYS A 2 -34.28 12.73 31.26
CA LYS A 2 -34.46 13.44 29.97
C LYS A 2 -33.30 14.41 29.63
N LYS A 3 -32.19 14.35 30.36
CA LYS A 3 -31.03 15.26 30.16
C LYS A 3 -29.82 14.60 29.48
N MET A 4 -29.94 13.35 29.01
CA MET A 4 -28.82 12.56 28.49
C MET A 4 -28.86 12.31 26.97
N ILE A 5 -29.78 12.96 26.25
CA ILE A 5 -29.90 12.85 24.78
C ILE A 5 -29.29 14.07 24.06
N ILE A 6 -29.08 15.19 24.75
CA ILE A 6 -28.57 16.42 24.12
C ILE A 6 -27.05 16.39 23.92
N LEU A 7 -26.32 15.52 24.62
CA LEU A 7 -24.86 15.39 24.44
C LEU A 7 -24.47 14.56 23.19
N PHE A 8 -25.37 13.73 22.66
CA PHE A 8 -25.10 12.94 21.45
C PHE A 8 -25.46 13.67 20.15
N MET A 9 -26.30 14.71 20.23
CA MET A 9 -26.73 15.51 19.07
C MET A 9 -25.76 16.67 18.76
N VAL A 10 -25.01 17.15 19.76
CA VAL A 10 -23.98 18.20 19.56
C VAL A 10 -22.69 17.63 18.96
N LEU A 11 -22.45 16.31 19.04
CA LEU A 11 -21.28 15.67 18.43
C LEU A 11 -21.42 15.44 16.91
N PHE A 12 -22.60 15.68 16.32
CA PHE A 12 -22.88 15.41 14.91
C PHE A 12 -23.04 16.65 14.02
N LEU A 13 -22.96 17.86 14.59
CA LEU A 13 -23.24 19.12 13.88
C LEU A 13 -21.99 19.95 13.49
N GLY A 14 -20.79 19.38 13.60
CA GLY A 14 -19.52 20.05 13.27
C GLY A 14 -18.89 19.69 11.93
N LEU A 15 -19.50 18.81 11.11
CA LEU A 15 -18.92 18.32 9.85
C LEU A 15 -19.47 19.07 8.64
N GLN A 16 -19.29 20.39 8.58
CA GLN A 16 -19.53 21.14 7.35
C GLN A 16 -18.35 22.08 7.14
N ASN A 17 -17.78 22.02 5.93
CA ASN A 17 -16.55 22.68 5.46
C ASN A 17 -15.27 21.82 5.59
N ALA A 18 -15.17 20.77 4.78
CA ALA A 18 -13.88 20.30 4.28
C ALA A 18 -13.77 20.75 2.81
N PRO A 19 -12.78 21.59 2.43
CA PRO A 19 -12.33 21.64 1.04
C PRO A 19 -12.15 20.23 0.48
N SER A 20 -12.72 19.99 -0.70
CA SER A 20 -12.57 18.75 -1.45
C SER A 20 -11.11 18.58 -1.87
N GLN A 21 -10.33 17.90 -1.03
CA GLN A 21 -9.09 17.25 -1.42
C GLN A 21 -9.41 15.78 -1.66
N THR A 22 -8.93 15.24 -2.77
CA THR A 22 -9.22 13.86 -3.18
C THR A 22 -8.76 12.90 -2.09
N SER A 23 -9.64 12.00 -1.63
CA SER A 23 -9.28 11.02 -0.60
C SER A 23 -8.34 9.92 -1.10
N ALA A 24 -8.00 9.94 -2.39
CA ALA A 24 -7.22 8.92 -3.08
C ALA A 24 -5.89 8.67 -2.38
N ASP A 25 -5.13 9.70 -2.00
CA ASP A 25 -3.82 9.50 -1.36
C ASP A 25 -3.93 8.97 0.07
N ALA A 26 -4.93 9.43 0.83
CA ALA A 26 -5.22 8.89 2.16
C ALA A 26 -5.61 7.40 2.08
N VAL A 27 -6.33 7.02 1.03
CA VAL A 27 -6.68 5.63 0.72
C VAL A 27 -5.44 4.86 0.22
N ARG A 28 -4.62 5.44 -0.65
CA ARG A 28 -3.36 4.87 -1.16
C ARG A 28 -2.26 4.79 -0.11
N ILE A 29 -2.37 5.42 1.05
CA ILE A 29 -1.46 5.15 2.19
C ILE A 29 -2.01 4.00 3.04
N ARG A 30 -3.34 3.88 3.17
CA ARG A 30 -3.99 3.00 4.17
C ARG A 30 -4.57 1.68 3.67
N GLN A 31 -4.95 1.61 2.40
CA GLN A 31 -5.52 0.41 1.79
C GLN A 31 -4.46 -0.72 1.69
N ASN A 32 -4.89 -1.98 1.72
CA ASN A 32 -3.99 -3.13 1.50
C ASN A 32 -2.74 -3.19 2.40
N GLU A 33 -2.80 -2.65 3.62
CA GLU A 33 -1.75 -2.91 4.62
C GLU A 33 -1.72 -4.42 4.93
N ILE A 34 -0.66 -5.10 4.50
CA ILE A 34 -0.47 -6.53 4.76
C ILE A 34 -0.03 -6.73 6.21
N GLY A 35 0.85 -5.86 6.71
CA GLY A 35 1.53 -6.05 8.00
C GLY A 35 2.70 -7.03 7.90
N PHE A 36 3.11 -7.60 9.04
CA PHE A 36 4.18 -8.60 9.10
C PHE A 36 3.94 -9.64 10.18
N GLY A 37 4.71 -10.74 10.14
CA GLY A 37 4.53 -11.88 11.01
C GLY A 37 3.75 -12.99 10.32
N ALA A 38 4.49 -13.95 9.76
CA ALA A 38 3.94 -15.11 9.05
C ALA A 38 2.78 -15.80 9.79
N ARG A 39 2.86 -15.93 11.12
CA ARG A 39 1.78 -16.52 11.93
C ARG A 39 0.53 -15.64 11.97
N ALA A 40 0.67 -14.32 12.14
CA ALA A 40 -0.48 -13.42 12.15
C ALA A 40 -1.14 -13.37 10.76
N LEU A 41 -0.33 -13.33 9.70
CA LEU A 41 -0.79 -13.37 8.31
C LEU A 41 -1.51 -14.69 7.99
N ALA A 42 -0.97 -15.83 8.40
CA ALA A 42 -1.60 -17.14 8.22
C ALA A 42 -2.95 -17.28 8.96
N MET A 43 -3.20 -16.43 9.96
CA MET A 43 -4.48 -16.34 10.67
C MET A 43 -5.41 -15.26 10.09
N GLY A 44 -5.18 -14.83 8.84
CA GLY A 44 -5.97 -13.81 8.16
C GLY A 44 -5.76 -12.41 8.72
N GLY A 45 -4.57 -12.11 9.25
CA GLY A 45 -4.27 -10.81 9.86
C GLY A 45 -4.81 -10.64 11.29
N ASN A 46 -5.23 -11.72 11.97
CA ASN A 46 -5.68 -11.64 13.37
C ASN A 46 -4.51 -11.60 14.37
N GLY A 47 -3.70 -10.55 14.31
CA GLY A 47 -2.58 -10.36 15.24
C GLY A 47 -2.97 -9.68 16.57
N VAL A 48 -4.10 -8.97 16.62
CA VAL A 48 -4.43 -8.07 17.75
C VAL A 48 -4.57 -8.81 19.08
N ALA A 49 -5.10 -10.03 19.08
CA ALA A 49 -5.30 -10.83 20.30
C ALA A 49 -4.27 -11.96 20.50
N LEU A 50 -3.52 -12.29 19.45
CA LEU A 50 -2.70 -13.51 19.40
C LEU A 50 -1.21 -13.24 19.19
N ALA A 51 -0.82 -12.07 18.68
CA ALA A 51 0.58 -11.73 18.50
C ALA A 51 1.30 -11.76 19.86
N ASN A 52 2.34 -12.58 19.93
CA ASN A 52 3.14 -12.79 21.14
C ASN A 52 4.62 -13.02 20.81
N ASP A 53 5.05 -12.46 19.68
CA ASP A 53 6.39 -12.47 19.08
C ASP A 53 6.76 -11.02 18.72
N TYR A 54 7.88 -10.81 18.02
CA TYR A 54 8.29 -9.49 17.53
C TYR A 54 7.18 -8.77 16.73
N SER A 55 6.32 -9.51 16.00
CA SER A 55 5.21 -8.94 15.22
C SER A 55 4.14 -8.24 16.03
N ALA A 56 4.12 -8.44 17.35
CA ALA A 56 3.28 -7.69 18.26
C ALA A 56 3.50 -6.17 18.17
N LEU A 57 4.70 -5.70 17.79
CA LEU A 57 4.96 -4.26 17.55
C LEU A 57 3.97 -3.62 16.58
N TYR A 58 3.56 -4.34 15.54
CA TYR A 58 2.61 -3.84 14.55
C TYR A 58 1.17 -4.13 14.91
N TRP A 59 0.86 -5.35 15.34
CA TRP A 59 -0.52 -5.76 15.58
C TRP A 59 -1.08 -5.27 16.91
N ASN A 60 -0.37 -5.48 18.02
CA ASN A 60 -0.75 -5.04 19.35
C ASN A 60 0.47 -5.08 20.28
N PRO A 61 1.12 -3.93 20.58
CA PRO A 61 2.36 -3.90 21.36
C PRO A 61 2.27 -4.58 22.72
N ALA A 62 1.08 -4.66 23.35
CA ALA A 62 0.90 -5.40 24.61
C ALA A 62 1.28 -6.89 24.51
N GLY A 63 1.18 -7.47 23.31
CA GLY A 63 1.56 -8.84 23.03
C GLY A 63 3.02 -9.15 23.39
N LEU A 64 3.92 -8.15 23.30
CA LEU A 64 5.34 -8.29 23.65
C LEU A 64 5.53 -8.71 25.11
N ALA A 65 4.66 -8.31 26.04
CA ALA A 65 4.77 -8.68 27.45
C ALA A 65 4.66 -10.20 27.69
N SER A 66 4.13 -10.94 26.71
CA SER A 66 4.04 -12.39 26.72
C SER A 66 5.38 -13.10 26.49
N LEU A 67 6.37 -12.37 25.96
CA LEU A 67 7.69 -12.92 25.63
C LEU A 67 8.45 -13.27 26.89
N LYS A 68 8.99 -14.49 26.91
CA LYS A 68 9.76 -15.02 28.05
C LYS A 68 11.26 -15.03 27.82
N GLN A 69 11.67 -14.97 26.56
CA GLN A 69 13.06 -15.06 26.12
C GLN A 69 13.29 -14.02 25.03
N GLY A 70 14.56 -13.66 24.81
CA GLY A 70 14.93 -12.81 23.69
C GLY A 70 14.63 -13.51 22.37
N GLU A 71 14.12 -12.76 21.41
CA GLU A 71 13.76 -13.23 20.07
C GLU A 71 14.49 -12.38 19.02
N LEU A 72 15.06 -13.06 18.03
CA LEU A 72 15.45 -12.44 16.76
C LEU A 72 14.41 -12.86 15.72
N PHE A 73 13.98 -11.91 14.91
CA PHE A 73 12.90 -12.08 13.96
C PHE A 73 13.36 -11.65 12.58
N ALA A 74 13.08 -12.49 11.58
CA ALA A 74 13.26 -12.18 10.17
C ALA A 74 12.07 -12.75 9.38
N ASP A 75 11.54 -11.98 8.45
CA ASP A 75 10.39 -12.33 7.63
C ASP A 75 10.69 -12.06 6.16
N PHE A 76 10.40 -13.03 5.31
CA PHE A 76 10.57 -12.95 3.86
C PHE A 76 9.23 -13.24 3.20
N SER A 77 8.86 -12.45 2.19
CA SER A 77 7.70 -12.74 1.37
C SER A 77 8.08 -13.06 -0.05
N HIS A 78 7.25 -13.91 -0.63
CA HIS A 78 7.13 -14.14 -2.05
C HIS A 78 5.67 -13.84 -2.41
N LEU A 79 5.46 -12.84 -3.25
CA LEU A 79 4.15 -12.45 -3.77
C LEU A 79 4.12 -12.78 -5.25
N GLN A 80 3.10 -13.51 -5.68
CA GLN A 80 2.79 -13.72 -7.08
C GLN A 80 1.58 -12.85 -7.42
N PHE A 81 1.73 -11.99 -8.40
CA PHE A 81 0.71 -11.07 -8.89
C PHE A 81 0.38 -11.43 -10.33
N GLY A 82 -0.91 -11.69 -10.61
CA GLY A 82 -1.39 -11.98 -11.95
C GLY A 82 -2.43 -10.95 -12.36
N ASN A 83 -2.28 -10.37 -13.54
CA ASN A 83 -3.19 -9.37 -14.08
C ASN A 83 -3.66 -9.76 -15.50
N GLN A 84 -4.97 -9.76 -15.69
CA GLN A 84 -5.61 -10.02 -16.97
C GLN A 84 -6.40 -8.79 -17.41
N ALA A 85 -5.99 -8.19 -18.52
CA ALA A 85 -6.62 -7.01 -19.10
C ALA A 85 -7.21 -7.35 -20.48
N ILE A 86 -8.45 -6.93 -20.72
CA ILE A 86 -9.12 -7.06 -22.02
C ILE A 86 -9.28 -5.67 -22.61
N PHE A 87 -8.60 -5.42 -23.75
CA PHE A 87 -8.68 -4.16 -24.46
C PHE A 87 -8.95 -4.40 -25.95
N ALA A 88 -9.98 -3.76 -26.49
CA ALA A 88 -10.40 -3.89 -27.89
C ALA A 88 -10.50 -5.36 -28.40
N GLY A 89 -10.89 -6.30 -27.52
CA GLY A 89 -11.00 -7.73 -27.84
C GLY A 89 -9.68 -8.52 -27.79
N SER A 90 -8.56 -7.85 -27.50
CA SER A 90 -7.27 -8.46 -27.17
C SER A 90 -7.20 -8.75 -25.67
N LEU A 91 -6.71 -9.93 -25.31
CA LEU A 91 -6.43 -10.31 -23.92
C LEU A 91 -4.92 -10.19 -23.67
N SER A 92 -4.55 -9.44 -22.64
CA SER A 92 -3.19 -9.39 -22.10
C SER A 92 -3.20 -10.09 -20.74
N ASP A 93 -2.24 -10.99 -20.52
CA ASP A 93 -2.07 -11.75 -19.29
C ASP A 93 -0.63 -11.60 -18.83
N VAL A 94 -0.44 -11.10 -17.61
CA VAL A 94 0.87 -10.80 -17.04
C VAL A 94 0.97 -11.37 -15.64
N ASP A 95 2.02 -12.15 -15.42
CA ASP A 95 2.37 -12.74 -14.13
C ASP A 95 3.70 -12.18 -13.64
N GLU A 96 3.68 -11.49 -12.51
CA GLU A 96 4.86 -10.95 -11.84
C GLU A 96 5.13 -11.62 -10.48
N ASN A 97 6.41 -11.69 -10.12
CA ASN A 97 6.85 -12.35 -8.90
C ASN A 97 7.78 -11.45 -8.10
N PHE A 98 7.38 -11.14 -6.88
CA PHE A 98 8.13 -10.26 -6.00
C PHE A 98 8.64 -11.01 -4.78
N THR A 99 9.96 -11.00 -4.56
CA THR A 99 10.58 -11.59 -3.38
C THR A 99 11.30 -10.52 -2.57
N ARG A 100 10.91 -10.35 -1.30
CA ARG A 100 11.43 -9.28 -0.44
C ARG A 100 11.68 -9.75 0.98
N LEU A 101 12.70 -9.18 1.61
CA LEU A 101 12.82 -9.18 3.06
C LEU A 101 11.76 -8.21 3.61
N ARG A 102 10.74 -8.72 4.30
CA ARG A 102 9.69 -7.89 4.87
C ARG A 102 10.11 -7.27 6.19
N SER A 103 10.72 -8.03 7.08
CA SER A 103 10.94 -7.54 8.43
C SER A 103 12.18 -8.15 9.03
N LEU A 104 12.89 -7.34 9.82
CA LEU A 104 14.03 -7.75 10.61
C LEU A 104 13.97 -7.02 11.94
N GLY A 105 14.06 -7.76 13.05
CA GLY A 105 14.04 -7.13 14.35
C GLY A 105 14.37 -8.05 15.50
N MET A 106 14.28 -7.48 16.69
CA MET A 106 14.53 -8.19 17.92
C MET A 106 13.59 -7.74 19.02
N ALA A 107 13.30 -8.64 19.95
CA ALA A 107 12.58 -8.36 21.17
C ALA A 107 13.35 -8.94 22.36
N VAL A 108 13.61 -8.11 23.37
CA VAL A 108 14.44 -8.45 24.52
C VAL A 108 13.63 -8.24 25.81
N PRO A 109 13.29 -9.32 26.54
CA PRO A 109 12.74 -9.20 27.88
C PRO A 109 13.84 -8.79 28.85
N LEU A 110 13.55 -7.77 29.67
CA LEU A 110 14.44 -7.28 30.71
C LEU A 110 14.05 -7.88 32.07
N PRO A 111 15.04 -8.11 32.96
CA PRO A 111 14.77 -8.70 34.27
C PRO A 111 13.92 -7.74 35.12
N THR A 112 12.78 -8.23 35.60
CA THR A 112 11.88 -7.51 36.51
C THR A 112 11.57 -8.35 37.74
N THR A 113 11.24 -7.70 38.86
CA THR A 113 10.88 -8.40 40.11
C THR A 113 9.47 -8.99 40.07
N ARG A 114 8.56 -8.36 39.33
CA ARG A 114 7.18 -8.81 39.10
C ARG A 114 6.74 -8.44 37.68
N GLY A 115 6.09 -9.38 37.01
CA GLY A 115 5.59 -9.20 35.65
C GLY A 115 6.67 -9.45 34.59
N SER A 116 6.50 -8.81 33.44
CA SER A 116 7.41 -8.86 32.30
C SER A 116 7.56 -7.43 31.78
N PHE A 117 8.78 -7.05 31.40
CA PHE A 117 9.05 -5.82 30.68
C PHE A 117 9.87 -6.18 29.45
N VAL A 118 9.38 -5.80 28.28
CA VAL A 118 10.00 -6.17 27.01
C VAL A 118 10.26 -4.91 26.20
N LEU A 119 11.44 -4.83 25.60
CA LEU A 119 11.79 -3.84 24.59
C LEU A 119 11.89 -4.53 23.24
N ALA A 120 11.40 -3.90 22.18
CA ALA A 120 11.53 -4.41 20.84
C ALA A 120 11.90 -3.29 19.86
N PHE A 121 12.72 -3.63 18.89
CA PHE A 121 13.18 -2.73 17.84
C PHE A 121 13.38 -3.49 16.54
N GLY A 122 13.02 -2.86 15.42
CA GLY A 122 13.46 -3.32 14.10
C GLY A 122 12.83 -2.56 12.96
N TYR A 123 13.06 -3.10 11.77
CA TYR A 123 12.64 -2.54 10.49
C TYR A 123 11.58 -3.43 9.86
N ASN A 124 10.53 -2.80 9.31
CA ASN A 124 9.38 -3.51 8.76
C ASN A 124 8.90 -2.84 7.47
N PHE A 125 8.78 -3.62 6.40
CA PHE A 125 8.05 -3.33 5.18
C PHE A 125 6.58 -3.69 5.44
N VAL A 126 5.72 -2.68 5.46
CA VAL A 126 4.31 -2.87 5.88
C VAL A 126 3.39 -2.95 4.68
N ARG A 127 3.63 -2.10 3.68
CA ARG A 127 2.80 -1.97 2.50
C ARG A 127 3.69 -1.99 1.26
N ASP A 128 3.23 -2.78 0.31
CA ASP A 128 3.76 -2.82 -1.05
C ASP A 128 2.95 -1.86 -1.92
N PHE A 129 3.63 -1.12 -2.79
CA PHE A 129 2.97 -0.30 -3.80
C PHE A 129 3.00 -0.96 -5.18
N ASP A 130 3.71 -2.08 -5.32
CA ASP A 130 3.89 -2.69 -6.62
C ASP A 130 2.57 -2.97 -7.34
N GLU A 131 2.47 -2.42 -8.53
CA GLU A 131 1.37 -2.63 -9.45
C GLU A 131 1.91 -2.71 -10.87
N TYR A 132 1.37 -3.62 -11.66
CA TYR A 132 1.71 -3.73 -13.07
C TYR A 132 0.43 -3.92 -13.88
N LEU A 133 0.20 -3.01 -14.82
CA LEU A 133 -0.88 -3.09 -15.79
C LEU A 133 -0.27 -2.93 -17.17
N TYR A 134 -0.57 -3.89 -18.03
CA TYR A 134 -0.21 -3.81 -19.43
C TYR A 134 -1.38 -4.30 -20.28
N PHE A 135 -1.72 -3.54 -21.31
CA PHE A 135 -2.62 -4.00 -22.33
C PHE A 135 -2.26 -3.41 -23.68
N ASN A 136 -2.60 -4.16 -24.73
CA ASN A 136 -2.48 -3.69 -26.09
C ASN A 136 -3.66 -4.13 -26.95
N GLY A 137 -3.93 -3.40 -28.01
CA GLY A 137 -4.97 -3.74 -28.98
C GLY A 137 -5.17 -2.65 -30.02
N VAL A 138 -5.82 -3.01 -31.12
CA VAL A 138 -6.23 -2.02 -32.14
C VAL A 138 -7.51 -1.37 -31.65
N ASN A 139 -7.46 -0.09 -31.31
CA ASN A 139 -8.61 0.64 -30.80
C ASN A 139 -9.49 1.11 -31.97
N PRO A 140 -10.71 0.55 -32.16
CA PRO A 140 -11.60 0.98 -33.25
C PRO A 140 -12.41 2.24 -32.88
N LEU A 141 -12.35 2.67 -31.61
CA LEU A 141 -13.07 3.83 -31.11
C LEU A 141 -12.13 5.03 -31.06
N SER A 142 -12.68 6.21 -31.27
CA SER A 142 -12.01 7.48 -31.05
C SER A 142 -11.59 7.61 -29.58
N ASN A 143 -10.30 7.86 -29.33
CA ASN A 143 -9.75 8.24 -28.02
C ASN A 143 -9.62 9.76 -27.84
N GLY A 144 -9.98 10.56 -28.85
CA GLY A 144 -9.96 12.02 -28.82
C GLY A 144 -8.59 12.67 -29.00
N LEU A 145 -7.55 11.91 -29.38
CA LEU A 145 -6.23 12.47 -29.65
C LEU A 145 -6.17 13.20 -31.00
N GLU A 146 -5.66 14.42 -30.96
CA GLU A 146 -5.46 15.29 -32.12
C GLU A 146 -4.19 16.12 -31.92
N PHE A 147 -3.48 16.42 -33.01
CA PHE A 147 -2.35 17.33 -33.01
C PHE A 147 -2.66 18.57 -33.84
N GLU A 148 -2.00 19.67 -33.52
CA GLU A 148 -2.20 20.97 -34.15
C GLU A 148 -1.03 21.29 -35.08
N LEU A 149 -1.31 21.68 -36.32
CA LEU A 149 -0.30 22.17 -37.25
C LEU A 149 -0.64 23.58 -37.75
N GLU A 150 0.38 24.42 -37.90
CA GLU A 150 0.26 25.75 -38.48
C GLU A 150 0.31 25.68 -40.01
N ASP A 151 -0.71 26.21 -40.68
CA ASP A 151 -0.77 26.31 -42.14
C ASP A 151 0.18 27.40 -42.68
N ALA A 152 0.39 27.42 -44.00
CA ALA A 152 1.23 28.43 -44.66
C ALA A 152 0.71 29.88 -44.52
N ASN A 153 -0.51 30.08 -44.00
CA ASN A 153 -1.13 31.38 -43.75
C ASN A 153 -1.12 31.76 -42.25
N GLY A 154 -0.53 30.94 -41.37
CA GLY A 154 -0.49 31.15 -39.92
C GLY A 154 -1.77 30.77 -39.17
N ASN A 155 -2.67 29.97 -39.77
CA ASN A 155 -3.83 29.41 -39.09
C ASN A 155 -3.51 28.00 -38.58
N TYR A 156 -3.92 27.72 -37.36
CA TYR A 156 -3.78 26.39 -36.79
C TYR A 156 -4.95 25.48 -37.18
N GLN A 157 -4.63 24.26 -37.60
CA GLN A 157 -5.60 23.22 -37.94
C GLN A 157 -5.29 21.93 -37.17
N TRP A 158 -6.35 21.30 -36.67
CA TRP A 158 -6.30 20.07 -35.88
C TRP A 158 -6.44 18.83 -36.78
N TYR A 159 -5.58 17.84 -36.55
CA TYR A 159 -5.55 16.57 -37.25
C TYR A 159 -5.74 15.44 -36.25
N PRO A 160 -6.90 14.73 -36.27
CA PRO A 160 -7.15 13.64 -35.34
C PRO A 160 -6.40 12.38 -35.76
N PHE A 161 -5.82 11.68 -34.79
CA PHE A 161 -5.15 10.39 -34.96
C PHE A 161 -5.71 9.39 -33.95
N ASP A 162 -7.02 9.41 -33.76
CA ASP A 162 -7.68 8.95 -32.55
C ASP A 162 -8.27 7.52 -32.61
N LYS A 163 -8.24 6.86 -33.76
CA LYS A 163 -8.93 5.57 -33.98
C LYS A 163 -8.23 4.69 -35.00
N ASP A 164 -8.61 3.42 -35.02
CA ASP A 164 -8.12 2.42 -35.98
C ASP A 164 -6.59 2.27 -35.95
N VAL A 165 -6.02 2.47 -34.78
CA VAL A 165 -4.58 2.48 -34.48
C VAL A 165 -4.30 1.48 -33.38
N LYS A 166 -3.09 0.92 -33.38
CA LYS A 166 -2.65 0.03 -32.31
C LYS A 166 -2.26 0.87 -31.12
N GLN A 167 -2.94 0.64 -30.00
CA GLN A 167 -2.68 1.31 -28.73
C GLN A 167 -2.08 0.30 -27.76
N THR A 168 -1.09 0.75 -27.00
CA THR A 168 -0.46 0.04 -25.90
C THR A 168 -0.40 0.99 -24.72
N GLU A 169 -0.79 0.50 -23.55
CA GLU A 169 -0.67 1.23 -22.30
C GLU A 169 0.03 0.32 -21.29
N GLU A 170 1.02 0.87 -20.63
CA GLU A 170 1.78 0.21 -19.58
C GLU A 170 1.85 1.14 -18.37
N VAL A 171 1.44 0.63 -17.22
CA VAL A 171 1.49 1.32 -15.94
C VAL A 171 2.28 0.45 -15.00
N THR A 172 3.36 0.99 -14.47
CA THR A 172 4.18 0.31 -13.48
C THR A 172 4.31 1.18 -12.26
N ASP A 173 3.99 0.62 -11.10
CA ASP A 173 4.22 1.24 -9.81
C ASP A 173 5.22 0.37 -9.07
N GLU A 174 6.29 0.95 -8.55
CA GLU A 174 7.31 0.22 -7.79
C GLU A 174 7.67 0.97 -6.51
N GLY A 175 7.49 0.31 -5.37
CA GLY A 175 7.80 0.97 -4.11
C GLY A 175 7.21 0.31 -2.88
N GLY A 176 7.26 1.06 -1.78
CA GLY A 176 6.61 0.61 -0.56
C GLY A 176 6.76 1.54 0.63
N LEU A 177 5.95 1.26 1.65
CA LEU A 177 6.05 1.90 2.95
C LEU A 177 6.77 1.01 3.93
N HIS A 178 7.83 1.57 4.49
CA HIS A 178 8.63 0.97 5.54
C HIS A 178 8.42 1.72 6.85
N GLN A 179 8.65 1.04 7.96
CA GLN A 179 8.68 1.64 9.27
C GLN A 179 9.85 1.10 10.11
N TRP A 180 10.50 2.01 10.82
CA TRP A 180 11.33 1.66 11.97
C TRP A 180 10.47 1.71 13.21
N SER A 181 10.32 0.57 13.87
CA SER A 181 9.44 0.40 15.01
C SER A 181 10.25 0.22 16.27
N PHE A 182 9.93 1.03 17.28
CA PHE A 182 10.41 0.88 18.65
C PHE A 182 9.20 0.65 19.52
N GLY A 183 9.24 -0.33 20.40
CA GLY A 183 8.13 -0.52 21.32
C GLY A 183 8.51 -1.23 22.58
N THR A 184 7.58 -1.15 23.52
CA THR A 184 7.74 -1.73 24.82
C THR A 184 6.41 -2.20 25.36
N ALA A 185 6.46 -3.21 26.23
CA ALA A 185 5.29 -3.70 26.92
C ALA A 185 5.61 -4.13 28.34
N ILE A 186 4.60 -3.97 29.19
CA ILE A 186 4.59 -4.36 30.59
C ILE A 186 3.43 -5.31 30.87
N ALA A 187 3.70 -6.39 31.60
CA ALA A 187 2.65 -7.18 32.24
C ALA A 187 2.21 -6.47 33.53
N MET A 188 1.23 -5.57 33.42
CA MET A 188 0.79 -4.71 34.53
C MET A 188 0.08 -5.49 35.64
N SER A 189 -0.63 -6.57 35.29
CA SER A 189 -1.24 -7.50 36.25
C SER A 189 -1.25 -8.93 35.68
N PRO A 190 -1.58 -9.97 36.48
CA PRO A 190 -1.68 -11.35 35.97
C PRO A 190 -2.63 -11.51 34.77
N ASN A 191 -3.61 -10.60 34.65
CA ASN A 191 -4.67 -10.69 33.65
C ASN A 191 -4.65 -9.53 32.64
N PHE A 192 -3.71 -8.59 32.74
CA PHE A 192 -3.66 -7.42 31.87
C PHE A 192 -2.24 -7.02 31.52
N ASP A 193 -1.98 -6.92 30.22
CA ASP A 193 -0.74 -6.41 29.65
C ASP A 193 -1.01 -5.09 28.90
N LEU A 194 -0.04 -4.19 28.94
CA LEU A 194 -0.09 -2.89 28.28
C LEU A 194 1.17 -2.72 27.44
N GLY A 195 1.05 -2.15 26.24
CA GLY A 195 2.20 -1.82 25.42
C GLY A 195 2.03 -0.52 24.63
N ILE A 196 3.16 0.02 24.20
CA ILE A 196 3.26 1.21 23.36
C ILE A 196 4.31 0.96 22.27
N SER A 197 4.07 1.47 21.07
CA SER A 197 5.07 1.52 20.01
C SER A 197 5.09 2.89 19.34
N ALA A 198 6.29 3.33 19.00
CA ALA A 198 6.58 4.49 18.18
C ALA A 198 7.16 4.00 16.84
N ASN A 199 6.57 4.47 15.74
CA ASN A 199 6.91 4.03 14.40
C ASN A 199 7.30 5.24 13.55
N PHE A 200 8.47 5.18 12.93
CA PHE A 200 8.93 6.17 11.96
C PHE A 200 8.75 5.60 10.57
N TRP A 201 7.80 6.16 9.83
CA TRP A 201 7.47 5.76 8.47
C TRP A 201 8.36 6.46 7.46
N ARG A 202 8.86 5.68 6.51
CA ARG A 202 9.59 6.14 5.33
C ARG A 202 9.14 5.29 4.17
N GLY A 203 8.87 5.88 3.04
CA GLY A 203 8.56 5.14 1.83
C GLY A 203 8.93 5.95 0.61
N LYS A 204 9.11 5.24 -0.48
CA LYS A 204 9.27 5.79 -1.80
C LYS A 204 8.41 4.98 -2.75
N ASP A 205 7.86 5.66 -3.73
CA ASP A 205 6.99 5.13 -4.73
C ASP A 205 7.38 5.74 -6.08
N ASN A 206 7.48 4.89 -7.10
CA ASN A 206 7.85 5.30 -8.44
C ASN A 206 6.79 4.80 -9.40
N TYR A 207 5.94 5.72 -9.83
CA TYR A 207 4.89 5.47 -10.78
C TYR A 207 5.35 5.89 -12.18
N ASP A 208 5.37 4.95 -13.10
CA ASP A 208 5.68 5.15 -14.50
C ASP A 208 4.44 4.79 -15.34
N PHE A 209 4.05 5.71 -16.21
CA PHE A 209 2.99 5.52 -17.19
C PHE A 209 3.56 5.68 -18.58
N MET A 210 3.30 4.71 -19.44
CA MET A 210 3.65 4.73 -20.85
C MET A 210 2.41 4.51 -21.67
N PHE A 211 2.11 5.46 -22.55
CA PHE A 211 1.13 5.30 -23.60
C PHE A 211 1.85 5.29 -24.94
N PHE A 212 1.52 4.34 -25.79
CA PHE A 212 2.08 4.23 -27.13
C PHE A 212 0.98 3.94 -28.14
N GLN A 213 0.99 4.68 -29.24
CA GLN A 213 0.08 4.50 -30.34
C GLN A 213 0.83 4.44 -31.66
N GLN A 214 0.44 3.51 -32.53
CA GLN A 214 1.08 3.30 -33.82
C GLN A 214 0.07 3.00 -34.92
N ASP A 215 0.29 3.55 -36.11
CA ASP A 215 -0.49 3.23 -37.30
C ASP A 215 0.12 2.10 -38.14
N ASP A 216 0.04 0.87 -37.62
CA ASP A 216 0.50 -0.34 -38.33
C ASP A 216 -0.21 -0.56 -39.68
N ALA A 217 -1.41 -0.01 -39.87
CA ALA A 217 -2.23 -0.21 -41.05
C ALA A 217 -2.03 0.89 -42.12
N ASN A 218 -1.18 1.88 -41.84
CA ASN A 218 -0.89 3.03 -42.69
C ASN A 218 -2.16 3.74 -43.23
N ARG A 219 -3.12 3.95 -42.32
CA ARG A 219 -4.37 4.68 -42.58
C ARG A 219 -4.17 6.19 -42.62
N TYR A 220 -3.16 6.69 -41.91
CA TYR A 220 -2.75 8.08 -41.79
C TYR A 220 -1.48 8.31 -42.62
N SER A 221 -1.61 8.30 -43.95
CA SER A 221 -0.47 8.40 -44.90
C SER A 221 -0.39 9.72 -45.67
N THR A 222 -1.34 10.64 -45.44
CA THR A 222 -1.45 11.87 -46.23
C THR A 222 -0.95 13.08 -45.46
N PHE A 223 0.16 13.67 -45.91
CA PHE A 223 0.64 14.96 -45.43
C PHE A 223 -0.47 16.03 -45.45
N PRO A 224 -0.62 16.85 -44.40
CA PRO A 224 0.23 16.94 -43.20
C PRO A 224 -0.26 16.09 -42.02
N GLY A 225 -1.20 15.17 -42.26
CA GLY A 225 -1.79 14.27 -41.27
C GLY A 225 -1.19 12.86 -41.26
N ASP A 226 0.06 12.73 -41.70
CA ASP A 226 0.78 11.48 -41.94
C ASP A 226 1.43 10.91 -40.67
N PHE A 227 0.59 10.63 -39.68
CA PHE A 227 0.93 10.08 -38.38
C PHE A 227 1.52 8.66 -38.46
N GLU A 228 2.73 8.44 -37.90
CA GLU A 228 3.35 7.12 -37.76
C GLU A 228 3.19 6.56 -36.34
N SER A 229 3.65 7.31 -35.33
CA SER A 229 3.57 6.88 -33.92
C SER A 229 3.52 8.04 -32.92
N TYR A 230 2.91 7.80 -31.76
CA TYR A 230 2.85 8.75 -30.65
C TYR A 230 3.16 8.03 -29.35
N THR A 231 4.08 8.61 -28.56
CA THR A 231 4.52 8.09 -27.28
C THR A 231 4.35 9.14 -26.21
N VAL A 232 3.74 8.78 -25.09
CA VAL A 232 3.71 9.59 -23.86
C VAL A 232 4.37 8.79 -22.76
N ARG A 233 5.27 9.42 -22.02
CA ARG A 233 5.89 8.87 -20.82
C ARG A 233 5.69 9.84 -19.68
N GLN A 234 5.12 9.37 -18.58
CA GLN A 234 4.96 10.12 -17.35
C GLN A 234 5.64 9.38 -16.22
N ASN A 235 6.39 10.10 -15.41
CA ASN A 235 7.02 9.56 -14.20
C ASN A 235 6.62 10.43 -13.02
N LEU A 236 6.16 9.79 -11.94
CA LEU A 236 5.81 10.41 -10.68
C LEU A 236 6.55 9.69 -9.54
N ILE A 237 7.51 10.38 -8.94
CA ILE A 237 8.23 9.91 -7.77
C ILE A 237 7.60 10.52 -6.53
N THR A 238 7.11 9.68 -5.62
CA THR A 238 6.49 10.10 -4.37
C THR A 238 7.31 9.63 -3.16
N ASP A 239 7.75 10.58 -2.33
CA ASP A 239 8.43 10.33 -1.07
C ASP A 239 7.50 10.52 0.13
N PHE A 240 7.48 9.53 1.03
CA PHE A 240 6.65 9.52 2.23
C PHE A 240 7.48 9.60 3.50
N SER A 241 7.06 10.44 4.45
CA SER A 241 7.58 10.42 5.81
C SER A 241 6.53 10.71 6.86
N ALA A 242 6.55 9.95 7.96
CA ALA A 242 5.62 10.19 9.07
C ALA A 242 6.13 9.64 10.41
N PHE A 243 5.49 10.10 11.48
CA PHE A 243 5.67 9.54 12.82
C PHE A 243 4.31 9.08 13.38
N ASN A 244 4.26 7.85 13.84
CA ASN A 244 3.06 7.21 14.35
C ASN A 244 3.28 6.68 15.76
N LEU A 245 2.22 6.75 16.57
CA LEU A 245 2.14 6.13 17.89
C LEU A 245 1.00 5.12 17.90
N LYS A 246 1.24 3.98 18.55
CA LYS A 246 0.24 2.94 18.78
C LYS A 246 0.28 2.49 20.24
N LEU A 247 -0.90 2.28 20.80
CA LEU A 247 -1.11 1.74 22.15
C LEU A 247 -1.84 0.42 22.05
N GLY A 248 -1.42 -0.52 22.89
CA GLY A 248 -1.94 -1.87 22.93
C GLY A 248 -2.37 -2.26 24.33
N GLY A 249 -3.47 -2.98 24.45
CA GLY A 249 -3.93 -3.62 25.67
C GLY A 249 -4.30 -5.09 25.40
N MET A 250 -3.98 -5.96 26.35
CA MET A 250 -4.33 -7.39 26.25
C MET A 250 -4.88 -7.90 27.58
N PHE A 251 -6.12 -8.37 27.55
CA PHE A 251 -6.82 -8.94 28.70
C PHE A 251 -6.85 -10.47 28.60
N LYS A 252 -6.32 -11.15 29.63
CA LYS A 252 -6.38 -12.61 29.78
C LYS A 252 -7.60 -12.95 30.64
N LEU A 253 -8.73 -13.22 29.98
CA LEU A 253 -10.00 -13.50 30.68
C LEU A 253 -9.94 -14.81 31.45
N ASN A 254 -9.34 -15.85 30.85
CA ASN A 254 -9.05 -17.13 31.49
C ASN A 254 -7.85 -17.79 30.76
N ARG A 255 -7.53 -19.05 31.08
CA ARG A 255 -6.40 -19.76 30.44
C ARG A 255 -6.59 -20.01 28.93
N ALA A 256 -7.82 -20.00 28.46
CA ALA A 256 -8.19 -20.27 27.07
C ALA A 256 -8.47 -18.99 26.26
N MET A 257 -8.89 -17.91 26.89
CA MET A 257 -9.46 -16.74 26.21
C MET A 257 -8.65 -15.47 26.48
N ARG A 258 -8.39 -14.73 25.40
CA ARG A 258 -7.72 -13.43 25.42
C ARG A 258 -8.48 -12.43 24.57
N LEU A 259 -8.53 -11.19 25.03
CA LEU A 259 -9.08 -10.06 24.31
C LEU A 259 -7.95 -9.05 24.08
N GLY A 260 -7.71 -8.70 22.83
CA GLY A 260 -6.77 -7.66 22.44
C GLY A 260 -7.49 -6.41 21.98
N ILE A 261 -6.98 -5.25 22.35
CA ILE A 261 -7.40 -3.94 21.84
C ILE A 261 -6.14 -3.17 21.47
N ALA A 262 -6.11 -2.57 20.28
CA ALA A 262 -5.05 -1.67 19.87
C ALA A 262 -5.65 -0.37 19.32
N VAL A 263 -5.00 0.75 19.63
CA VAL A 263 -5.36 2.08 19.15
C VAL A 263 -4.15 2.68 18.47
N GLU A 264 -4.33 3.07 17.22
CA GLU A 264 -3.35 3.81 16.44
C GLU A 264 -3.81 5.26 16.34
N PHE A 265 -2.91 6.18 16.66
CA PHE A 265 -3.21 7.62 16.62
C PHE A 265 -3.12 8.17 15.19
N PRO A 266 -3.88 9.24 14.88
CA PRO A 266 -3.80 9.96 13.61
C PRO A 266 -2.35 10.33 13.31
N THR A 267 -1.93 10.03 12.10
CA THR A 267 -0.57 10.25 11.64
C THR A 267 -0.62 11.22 10.48
N THR A 268 0.20 12.27 10.54
CA THR A 268 0.38 13.20 9.42
C THR A 268 1.57 12.74 8.61
N PHE A 269 1.31 12.27 7.39
CA PHE A 269 2.32 11.99 6.38
C PHE A 269 2.68 13.28 5.66
N THR A 270 3.97 13.57 5.56
CA THR A 270 4.48 14.56 4.62
C THR A 270 4.80 13.83 3.33
N VAL A 271 4.18 14.30 2.24
CA VAL A 271 4.31 13.73 0.91
C VAL A 271 4.96 14.77 0.01
N THR A 272 6.01 14.36 -0.68
CA THR A 272 6.69 15.16 -1.71
C THR A 272 6.62 14.39 -3.01
N GLU A 273 6.13 15.04 -4.05
CA GLU A 273 5.94 14.47 -5.38
C GLU A 273 6.78 15.24 -6.39
N ASN A 274 7.47 14.51 -7.25
CA ASN A 274 8.17 15.04 -8.39
C ASN A 274 7.63 14.35 -9.65
N TYR A 275 7.04 15.14 -10.55
CA TYR A 275 6.44 14.67 -11.78
C TYR A 275 7.23 15.16 -12.99
N SER A 276 7.36 14.30 -13.98
CA SER A 276 7.89 14.63 -15.30
C SER A 276 7.05 13.97 -16.37
N SER A 277 6.92 14.63 -17.53
CA SER A 277 6.21 14.13 -18.70
C SER A 277 7.03 14.39 -19.95
N SER A 278 6.99 13.46 -20.89
CA SER A 278 7.54 13.63 -22.22
C SER A 278 6.60 13.03 -23.25
N ASP A 279 6.39 13.77 -24.33
CA ASP A 279 5.51 13.42 -25.43
C ASP A 279 6.33 13.45 -26.72
N GLU A 280 6.20 12.42 -27.56
CA GLU A 280 6.90 12.29 -28.83
C GLU A 280 5.93 11.83 -29.93
N LEU A 281 5.77 12.64 -30.97
CA LEU A 281 4.96 12.39 -32.15
C LEU A 281 5.88 12.25 -33.37
N VAL A 282 5.76 11.13 -34.08
CA VAL A 282 6.55 10.80 -35.27
C VAL A 282 5.63 10.69 -36.48
N PHE A 283 6.07 11.25 -37.59
CA PHE A 283 5.38 11.24 -38.89
C PHE A 283 6.11 10.37 -39.91
N ASP A 284 5.38 9.91 -40.94
CA ASP A 284 5.89 9.02 -42.00
C ASP A 284 7.08 9.62 -42.79
N ASP A 285 7.21 10.95 -42.82
CA ASP A 285 8.32 11.65 -43.47
C ASP A 285 9.60 11.70 -42.62
N GLY A 286 9.55 11.14 -41.41
CA GLY A 286 10.63 11.11 -40.42
C GLY A 286 10.73 12.38 -39.58
N TYR A 287 9.77 13.31 -39.70
CA TYR A 287 9.65 14.43 -38.78
C TYR A 287 9.26 13.93 -37.38
N VAL A 288 9.89 14.51 -36.36
CA VAL A 288 9.64 14.19 -34.96
C VAL A 288 9.33 15.49 -34.23
N ASP A 289 8.15 15.54 -33.62
CA ASP A 289 7.76 16.58 -32.69
C ASP A 289 7.84 16.02 -31.26
N ALA A 290 8.81 16.49 -30.49
CA ALA A 290 9.05 16.01 -29.14
C ALA A 290 8.95 17.19 -28.15
N VAL A 291 8.14 17.01 -27.11
CA VAL A 291 7.91 17.98 -26.04
C VAL A 291 8.26 17.32 -24.73
N GLU A 292 9.17 17.94 -23.96
CA GLU A 292 9.42 17.59 -22.57
C GLU A 292 8.81 18.69 -21.69
N ASP A 293 7.91 18.31 -20.79
CA ASP A 293 7.33 19.25 -19.84
C ASP A 293 8.30 19.52 -18.69
N GLU A 294 8.30 20.77 -18.20
CA GLU A 294 9.08 21.13 -17.02
C GLU A 294 8.61 20.33 -15.80
N PRO A 295 9.53 19.71 -15.03
CA PRO A 295 9.15 18.87 -13.92
C PRO A 295 8.42 19.66 -12.82
N GLY A 296 7.31 19.09 -12.36
CA GLY A 296 6.49 19.65 -11.29
C GLY A 296 6.89 19.10 -9.93
N GLU A 297 7.04 19.96 -8.93
CA GLU A 297 7.23 19.55 -7.53
C GLU A 297 6.03 19.98 -6.68
N TRP A 298 5.41 19.03 -5.97
CA TRP A 298 4.36 19.32 -4.99
C TRP A 298 4.74 18.78 -3.62
N GLN A 299 4.40 19.55 -2.59
CA GLN A 299 4.52 19.13 -1.20
C GLN A 299 3.20 19.35 -0.48
N TYR A 300 2.69 18.30 0.14
CA TYR A 300 1.44 18.34 0.88
C TYR A 300 1.45 17.39 2.08
N GLN A 301 0.42 17.49 2.91
CA GLN A 301 0.28 16.68 4.11
C GLN A 301 -1.01 15.88 4.09
N VAL A 302 -0.88 14.57 4.32
CA VAL A 302 -2.02 13.64 4.39
C VAL A 302 -2.18 13.18 5.83
N LYS A 303 -3.35 13.43 6.42
CA LYS A 303 -3.64 13.02 7.80
C LYS A 303 -4.52 11.78 7.83
N THR A 304 -4.01 10.71 8.43
CA THR A 304 -4.77 9.47 8.63
C THR A 304 -5.74 9.58 9.82
N PRO A 305 -6.87 8.87 9.80
CA PRO A 305 -7.79 8.84 10.94
C PRO A 305 -7.25 7.96 12.09
N TYR A 306 -7.91 8.03 13.24
CA TYR A 306 -7.72 7.04 14.31
C TYR A 306 -8.07 5.64 13.78
N ARG A 307 -7.31 4.62 14.21
CA ARG A 307 -7.65 3.21 13.98
C ARG A 307 -7.80 2.51 15.32
N LEU A 308 -8.92 1.81 15.48
CA LEU A 308 -9.21 0.97 16.64
C LEU A 308 -9.32 -0.47 16.15
N ASP A 309 -8.43 -1.32 16.61
CA ASP A 309 -8.48 -2.75 16.33
C ASP A 309 -8.88 -3.50 17.61
N ALA A 310 -9.76 -4.49 17.48
CA ALA A 310 -10.15 -5.37 18.56
C ALA A 310 -10.18 -6.82 18.07
N GLY A 311 -9.74 -7.74 18.92
CA GLY A 311 -9.70 -9.17 18.57
C GLY A 311 -9.91 -10.06 19.77
N ILE A 312 -10.40 -11.27 19.53
CA ILE A 312 -10.52 -12.32 20.54
C ILE A 312 -9.75 -13.56 20.09
N GLY A 313 -8.99 -14.14 21.02
CA GLY A 313 -8.26 -15.39 20.83
C GLY A 313 -8.82 -16.45 21.76
N VAL A 314 -9.15 -17.63 21.21
CA VAL A 314 -9.62 -18.79 21.99
C VAL A 314 -8.73 -19.99 21.72
N ASN A 315 -8.09 -20.50 22.77
CA ASN A 315 -7.30 -21.72 22.77
C ASN A 315 -8.07 -22.81 23.50
N SER A 316 -8.69 -23.71 22.75
CA SER A 316 -9.40 -24.87 23.29
C SER A 316 -8.50 -26.11 23.23
N GLY A 317 -8.14 -26.64 24.39
CA GLY A 317 -7.38 -27.90 24.50
C GLY A 317 -8.14 -29.15 24.03
N LEU A 318 -9.39 -29.01 23.57
CA LEU A 318 -10.21 -30.11 23.01
C LEU A 318 -9.72 -30.59 21.64
N LEU A 319 -8.95 -29.77 20.92
CA LEU A 319 -8.36 -30.13 19.62
C LEU A 319 -6.89 -30.55 19.80
N LYS A 320 -6.64 -31.63 20.56
CA LYS A 320 -5.35 -32.33 20.42
C LYS A 320 -5.44 -33.20 19.17
N PRO A 321 -4.53 -33.08 18.19
CA PRO A 321 -4.40 -34.11 17.18
C PRO A 321 -4.10 -35.41 17.93
N THR A 322 -4.97 -36.40 17.77
CA THR A 322 -4.77 -37.75 18.29
C THR A 322 -3.39 -38.18 17.82
N ARG A 323 -2.45 -38.43 18.75
CA ARG A 323 -1.19 -39.08 18.42
C ARG A 323 -1.56 -40.40 17.74
N ILE A 324 -1.37 -40.49 16.43
CA ILE A 324 -1.36 -41.78 15.74
C ILE A 324 -0.14 -42.50 16.31
N GLY A 325 -0.40 -43.37 17.28
CA GLY A 325 0.63 -44.21 17.87
C GLY A 325 1.22 -45.07 16.76
N ALA A 326 2.48 -44.83 16.41
CA ALA A 326 3.27 -45.81 15.70
C ALA A 326 3.27 -47.07 16.58
N LYS A 327 2.63 -48.14 16.11
CA LYS A 327 2.79 -49.46 16.72
C LYS A 327 4.29 -49.81 16.67
N PRO A 328 4.86 -50.35 17.76
CA PRO A 328 6.21 -50.89 17.69
C PRO A 328 6.21 -52.04 16.67
N ALA A 329 7.15 -52.01 15.74
CA ALA A 329 7.44 -53.14 14.89
C ALA A 329 7.86 -54.32 15.77
N LEU A 330 7.25 -55.48 15.54
CA LEU A 330 7.62 -56.77 16.14
C LEU A 330 9.02 -57.21 15.73
#